data_AF-A0A834I257-F1
#
_entry.id   AF-A0A834I257-F1
#
_cell.length_a   1.000
_cell.length_b   1.000
_cell.length_c   1.000
_cell.angle_alpha   90.00
_cell.angle_beta   90.00
_cell.angle_gamma   90.00
#
_symmetry.space_group_name_H-M   'P 1'
#
loop_
_entity.id
_entity.type
_entity.pdbx_description
1 polymer ?
#
loop_
_entity_poly.entity_id
_entity_poly.type
_entity_poly.pdbx_seq_one_letter_code
_entity_poly.pdbx_strand_id
1 'polypeptide(L)'
;MAGFLRTKSSADPSSVDSGNLGIKDVAAALRWVKVNIGAFGGDPTRVTLIGHDNGAAIANYLFLSPTSKGLFRRIILLSGTALSPWATIHNADSLRLSVGKQMGCLPQDSKGDDREDIASCLRSRPLQALLDVNLESVRFMPRIAPSLPIDGESTDPTYAMEHASENFITCEVMLGITTTESYGDFNANDIQYGFEEDQRNRILRTYIRNTYVYHLNEIFSAVRNEYTDWDKPIPHPINIRDSTMEALSDGHTVAPLVRVAYLHARRGAKTYFFHFGYQTKESDYPQRLGSVRGEDLTYILGQPLVGGLPFFPQNYSRQDMGVSEALLNFVSNFAKTGDPNVPGIHKEVPDYGTPREKTRYRGLTWDPYEIGTQYYLSITLKPKMKSHYRGHKMAVWLNLIPQLHQPGDEDVNMRHHHFYEREPHYYADDDEESEELLERLATRHYYSYTAALGVTVGVGCLLLVLNMLIFAGIYYQRDRDRRRQNRGHHSNRHSTNSTPSTEETIPMSQRPSTPGSSARQSPLLGRREPELMEIPPCYNTLPRTQHQHDFQSAGPASASNTLKKEKPPPPIRTSSNPTGTGTVKKRVQIQEISV
;
A
#
# COMPACT_ATOMS: atom_id res chain seq x y z
N MET A 1 -20.41 -0.14 -0.39
CA MET A 1 -21.78 0.43 -0.34
C MET A 1 -22.56 -0.05 0.89
N ALA A 2 -23.07 -1.30 0.91
CA ALA A 2 -23.99 -1.77 1.97
C ALA A 2 -23.50 -1.58 3.41
N GLY A 3 -22.19 -1.65 3.66
CA GLY A 3 -21.59 -1.42 4.97
C GLY A 3 -21.48 0.06 5.42
N PHE A 4 -21.66 1.04 4.54
CA PHE A 4 -21.35 2.46 4.85
C PHE A 4 -22.44 3.46 4.39
N LEU A 5 -23.39 3.05 3.53
CA LEU A 5 -24.53 3.88 3.17
C LEU A 5 -25.38 4.18 4.41
N ARG A 6 -25.58 5.47 4.70
CA ARG A 6 -26.48 5.96 5.76
C ARG A 6 -27.91 5.97 5.23
N THR A 7 -28.87 5.34 5.91
CA THR A 7 -30.26 5.26 5.41
C THR A 7 -31.19 6.36 5.93
N LYS A 8 -30.77 7.07 6.99
CA LYS A 8 -31.48 8.24 7.54
C LYS A 8 -30.69 9.51 7.26
N SER A 9 -31.39 10.65 7.15
CA SER A 9 -30.77 11.97 7.04
C SER A 9 -29.85 12.24 8.25
N SER A 10 -28.74 12.96 8.06
CA SER A 10 -27.87 13.37 9.18
C SER A 10 -28.59 14.22 10.24
N ALA A 11 -29.69 14.88 9.86
CA ALA A 11 -30.54 15.68 10.76
C ALA A 11 -31.39 14.86 11.75
N ASP A 12 -31.51 13.53 11.58
CA ASP A 12 -32.17 12.64 12.54
C ASP A 12 -31.17 12.20 13.62
N PRO A 13 -31.42 12.45 14.93
CA PRO A 13 -30.54 11.99 16.01
C PRO A 13 -30.30 10.46 16.02
N SER A 14 -31.25 9.67 15.54
CA SER A 14 -31.15 8.21 15.42
C SER A 14 -30.43 7.73 14.16
N SER A 15 -29.88 8.65 13.35
CA SER A 15 -29.13 8.32 12.13
C SER A 15 -27.72 7.78 12.36
N VAL A 16 -27.16 7.95 13.57
CA VAL A 16 -25.91 7.30 14.00
C VAL A 16 -26.03 5.78 13.94
N ASP A 17 -27.22 5.24 14.25
CA ASP A 17 -27.46 3.81 14.19
C ASP A 17 -27.61 3.28 12.76
N SER A 18 -27.99 4.14 11.81
CA SER A 18 -28.30 3.76 10.42
C SER A 18 -27.14 3.85 9.42
N GLY A 19 -25.92 4.09 9.92
CA GLY A 19 -24.69 4.11 9.12
C GLY A 19 -23.55 3.28 9.72
N ASN A 20 -22.40 3.28 9.03
CA ASN A 20 -21.13 2.69 9.47
C ASN A 20 -21.21 1.20 9.89
N LEU A 21 -22.12 0.43 9.31
CA LEU A 21 -22.32 -1.00 9.60
C LEU A 21 -21.01 -1.81 9.47
N GLY A 22 -20.18 -1.52 8.47
CA GLY A 22 -18.88 -2.19 8.28
C GLY A 22 -17.90 -1.97 9.42
N ILE A 23 -17.96 -0.83 10.13
CA ILE A 23 -17.18 -0.60 11.36
C ILE A 23 -17.77 -1.43 12.50
N LYS A 24 -19.11 -1.50 12.60
CA LYS A 24 -19.83 -2.31 13.60
C LYS A 24 -19.55 -3.82 13.41
N ASP A 25 -19.41 -4.28 12.17
CA ASP A 25 -19.03 -5.66 11.81
C ASP A 25 -17.62 -6.01 12.29
N VAL A 26 -16.63 -5.14 12.03
CA VAL A 26 -15.26 -5.33 12.55
C VAL A 26 -15.23 -5.29 14.09
N ALA A 27 -16.00 -4.40 14.71
CA ALA A 27 -16.16 -4.38 16.18
C ALA A 27 -16.81 -5.67 16.72
N ALA A 28 -17.78 -6.24 16.01
CA ALA A 28 -18.39 -7.52 16.36
C ALA A 28 -17.41 -8.70 16.21
N ALA A 29 -16.61 -8.72 15.13
CA ALA A 29 -15.55 -9.69 14.94
C ALA A 29 -14.49 -9.61 16.05
N LEU A 30 -14.07 -8.41 16.46
CA LEU A 30 -13.15 -8.20 17.59
C LEU A 30 -13.74 -8.68 18.93
N ARG A 31 -15.04 -8.46 19.17
CA ARG A 31 -15.74 -9.05 20.33
C ARG A 31 -15.74 -10.57 20.28
N TRP A 32 -15.99 -11.17 19.12
CA TRP A 32 -15.92 -12.62 18.94
C TRP A 32 -14.50 -13.16 19.21
N VAL A 33 -13.46 -12.53 18.66
CA VAL A 33 -12.06 -12.90 18.92
C VAL A 33 -11.75 -12.83 20.42
N LYS A 34 -12.09 -11.72 21.09
CA LYS A 34 -11.85 -11.57 22.53
C LYS A 34 -12.53 -12.64 23.40
N VAL A 35 -13.69 -13.16 22.98
CA VAL A 35 -14.40 -14.24 23.70
C VAL A 35 -13.87 -15.63 23.35
N ASN A 36 -13.52 -15.89 22.09
CA ASN A 36 -13.30 -17.24 21.58
C ASN A 36 -11.84 -17.62 21.31
N ILE A 37 -10.92 -16.66 21.14
CA ILE A 37 -9.54 -16.95 20.68
C ILE A 37 -8.75 -17.83 21.67
N GLY A 38 -9.13 -17.85 22.95
CA GLY A 38 -8.56 -18.75 23.96
C GLY A 38 -8.71 -20.24 23.60
N ALA A 39 -9.80 -20.62 22.93
CA ALA A 39 -10.01 -22.01 22.47
C ALA A 39 -9.02 -22.43 21.36
N PHE A 40 -8.41 -21.45 20.67
CA PHE A 40 -7.40 -21.65 19.63
C PHE A 40 -5.96 -21.46 20.15
N GLY A 41 -5.79 -21.34 21.48
CA GLY A 41 -4.48 -21.10 22.11
C GLY A 41 -3.99 -19.64 22.03
N GLY A 42 -4.82 -18.71 21.55
CA GLY A 42 -4.50 -17.28 21.55
C GLY A 42 -4.84 -16.60 22.88
N ASP A 43 -4.22 -15.44 23.12
CA ASP A 43 -4.41 -14.67 24.34
C ASP A 43 -5.37 -13.48 24.10
N PRO A 44 -6.60 -13.49 24.68
CA PRO A 44 -7.58 -12.43 24.46
C PRO A 44 -7.18 -11.08 25.09
N THR A 45 -6.14 -11.04 25.92
CA THR A 45 -5.60 -9.80 26.50
C THR A 45 -4.52 -9.14 25.63
N ARG A 46 -3.98 -9.85 24.63
CA ARG A 46 -2.88 -9.40 23.75
C ARG A 46 -3.27 -9.41 22.27
N VAL A 47 -4.51 -9.02 21.98
CA VAL A 47 -4.98 -8.79 20.60
C VAL A 47 -4.33 -7.52 20.03
N THR A 48 -3.75 -7.62 18.84
CA THR A 48 -3.18 -6.50 18.07
C THR A 48 -3.96 -6.35 16.78
N LEU A 49 -4.50 -5.16 16.51
CA LEU A 49 -5.23 -4.86 15.29
C LEU A 49 -4.25 -4.30 14.24
N ILE A 50 -4.21 -4.88 13.04
CA ILE A 50 -3.40 -4.37 11.93
C ILE A 50 -4.34 -3.94 10.82
N GLY A 51 -4.17 -2.72 10.32
CA GLY A 51 -4.90 -2.20 9.17
C GLY A 51 -3.95 -1.61 8.14
N HIS A 52 -4.28 -1.77 6.86
CA HIS A 52 -3.63 -1.13 5.73
C HIS A 52 -4.64 -0.27 4.97
N ASP A 53 -4.24 0.93 4.53
CA ASP A 53 -5.05 1.83 3.69
C ASP A 53 -6.45 2.08 4.32
N ASN A 54 -7.55 1.77 3.62
CA ASN A 54 -8.92 1.86 4.13
C ASN A 54 -9.14 1.02 5.40
N GLY A 55 -8.45 -0.12 5.54
CA GLY A 55 -8.45 -0.92 6.77
C GLY A 55 -7.73 -0.22 7.92
N ALA A 56 -6.69 0.58 7.65
CA ALA A 56 -6.02 1.40 8.66
C ALA A 56 -6.94 2.55 9.13
N ALA A 57 -7.67 3.21 8.22
CA ALA A 57 -8.68 4.20 8.58
C ALA A 57 -9.77 3.60 9.50
N ILE A 58 -10.34 2.44 9.15
CA ILE A 58 -11.33 1.74 9.98
C ILE A 58 -10.74 1.35 11.35
N ALA A 59 -9.52 0.80 11.38
CA ALA A 59 -8.84 0.47 12.62
C ALA A 59 -8.60 1.72 13.49
N ASN A 60 -8.30 2.87 12.88
CA ASN A 60 -8.16 4.13 13.58
C ASN A 60 -9.49 4.66 14.13
N TYR A 61 -10.63 4.53 13.44
CA TYR A 61 -11.94 4.86 14.03
C TYR A 61 -12.26 3.97 15.23
N LEU A 62 -11.99 2.66 15.14
CA LEU A 62 -12.14 1.74 16.26
C LEU A 62 -11.22 2.09 17.42
N PHE A 63 -10.02 2.62 17.16
CA PHE A 63 -9.09 3.07 18.20
C PHE A 63 -9.59 4.30 18.96
N LEU A 64 -10.28 5.23 18.28
CA LEU A 64 -10.89 6.40 18.93
C LEU A 64 -12.17 6.06 19.70
N SER A 65 -13.02 5.20 19.12
CA SER A 65 -14.36 4.90 19.67
C SER A 65 -14.32 4.31 21.09
N PRO A 66 -15.10 4.85 22.04
CA PRO A 66 -15.28 4.25 23.36
C PRO A 66 -15.83 2.81 23.30
N THR A 67 -16.64 2.48 22.29
CA THR A 67 -17.30 1.16 22.13
C THR A 67 -16.33 0.00 21.86
N SER A 68 -15.08 0.32 21.50
CA SER A 68 -13.98 -0.63 21.27
C SER A 68 -13.06 -0.81 22.48
N LYS A 69 -13.34 -0.15 23.61
CA LYS A 69 -12.48 -0.15 24.80
C LYS A 69 -12.09 -1.57 25.24
N GLY A 70 -10.79 -1.83 25.21
CA GLY A 70 -10.21 -3.11 25.58
C GLY A 70 -10.57 -4.29 24.67
N LEU A 71 -11.06 -4.08 23.44
CA LEU A 71 -11.20 -5.15 22.45
C LEU A 71 -9.84 -5.58 21.88
N PHE A 72 -8.89 -4.65 21.81
CA PHE A 72 -7.49 -4.87 21.46
C PHE A 72 -6.58 -4.06 22.39
N ARG A 73 -5.29 -4.42 22.43
CA ARG A 73 -4.27 -3.78 23.26
C ARG A 73 -3.31 -2.89 22.46
N ARG A 74 -3.18 -3.16 21.16
CA ARG A 74 -2.21 -2.55 20.26
C ARG A 74 -2.79 -2.37 18.87
N ILE A 75 -2.26 -1.42 18.14
CA ILE A 75 -2.68 -1.15 16.76
C ILE A 75 -1.46 -0.87 15.86
N ILE A 76 -1.53 -1.37 14.63
CA ILE A 76 -0.60 -1.06 13.56
C ILE A 76 -1.39 -0.40 12.42
N LEU A 77 -1.01 0.81 12.05
CA LEU A 77 -1.63 1.63 11.01
C LEU A 77 -0.65 1.78 9.85
N LEU A 78 -0.95 1.16 8.71
CA LEU A 78 -0.12 1.16 7.52
C LEU A 78 -0.79 2.00 6.42
N SER A 79 -0.09 3.01 5.91
CA SER A 79 -0.52 3.78 4.72
C SER A 79 -1.93 4.41 4.82
N GLY A 80 -2.46 4.67 6.03
CA GLY A 80 -3.81 5.22 6.20
C GLY A 80 -4.18 5.56 7.64
N THR A 81 -5.04 6.56 7.83
CA THR A 81 -5.57 6.99 9.15
C THR A 81 -6.97 7.58 9.04
N ALA A 82 -7.63 7.80 10.18
CA ALA A 82 -8.92 8.49 10.27
C ALA A 82 -8.85 9.99 9.89
N LEU A 83 -7.65 10.56 9.75
CA LEU A 83 -7.41 11.96 9.38
C LEU A 83 -7.13 12.14 7.86
N SER A 84 -7.01 11.05 7.10
CA SER A 84 -6.81 11.13 5.65
C SER A 84 -8.08 11.65 4.97
N PRO A 85 -8.00 12.55 3.97
CA PRO A 85 -9.19 13.09 3.29
C PRO A 85 -10.12 12.00 2.73
N TRP A 86 -9.54 10.92 2.21
CA TRP A 86 -10.26 9.77 1.67
C TRP A 86 -10.86 8.82 2.72
N ALA A 87 -10.62 9.02 4.02
CA ALA A 87 -11.11 8.15 5.08
C ALA A 87 -12.57 8.40 5.48
N THR A 88 -13.14 9.55 5.09
CA THR A 88 -14.55 9.91 5.35
C THR A 88 -15.25 10.39 4.08
N ILE A 89 -16.56 10.22 4.03
CA ILE A 89 -17.40 10.91 3.05
C ILE A 89 -17.82 12.29 3.57
N HIS A 90 -17.53 13.36 2.84
CA HIS A 90 -17.89 14.74 3.24
C HIS A 90 -19.40 15.00 3.25
N ASN A 91 -20.16 14.37 2.34
CA ASN A 91 -21.60 14.55 2.25
C ASN A 91 -22.31 13.18 2.13
N ALA A 92 -22.65 12.60 3.28
CA ALA A 92 -23.38 11.33 3.33
C ALA A 92 -24.84 11.46 2.85
N ASP A 93 -25.45 12.64 2.99
CA ASP A 93 -26.84 12.87 2.61
C ASP A 93 -27.03 13.02 1.10
N SER A 94 -26.07 13.60 0.36
CA SER A 94 -26.12 13.60 -1.11
C SER A 94 -25.97 12.19 -1.67
N LEU A 95 -25.09 11.36 -1.09
CA LEU A 95 -24.98 9.94 -1.44
C LEU A 95 -26.29 9.19 -1.16
N ARG A 96 -26.88 9.37 0.04
CA ARG A 96 -28.19 8.80 0.41
C ARG A 96 -29.27 9.21 -0.59
N LEU A 97 -29.29 10.48 -0.99
CA LEU A 97 -30.27 11.04 -1.91
C LEU A 97 -30.12 10.46 -3.33
N SER A 98 -28.90 10.37 -3.85
CA SER A 98 -28.61 9.78 -5.17
C SER A 98 -29.01 8.31 -5.22
N VAL A 99 -28.57 7.51 -4.24
CA VAL A 99 -28.95 6.08 -4.15
C VAL A 99 -30.46 5.93 -3.98
N GLY A 100 -31.09 6.73 -3.10
CA GLY A 100 -32.52 6.68 -2.85
C GLY A 100 -33.35 6.98 -4.09
N LYS A 101 -32.94 7.95 -4.91
CA LYS A 101 -33.61 8.29 -6.18
C LYS A 101 -33.42 7.22 -7.26
N GLN A 102 -32.20 6.72 -7.44
CA GLN A 102 -31.91 5.65 -8.42
C GLN A 102 -32.64 4.35 -8.07
N MET A 103 -32.72 3.99 -6.79
CA MET A 103 -33.42 2.79 -6.32
C MET A 103 -34.95 2.94 -6.21
N GLY A 104 -35.51 4.10 -6.58
CA GLY A 104 -36.94 4.40 -6.44
C GLY A 104 -37.43 4.25 -4.99
N CYS A 105 -36.60 4.64 -4.03
CA CYS A 105 -36.88 4.66 -2.59
C CYS A 105 -37.09 6.07 -2.03
N LEU A 106 -36.81 7.11 -2.82
CA LEU A 106 -37.16 8.50 -2.55
C LEU A 106 -37.77 9.13 -3.82
N PRO A 107 -38.75 10.04 -3.69
CA PRO A 107 -39.21 10.88 -4.80
C PRO A 107 -38.07 11.64 -5.48
N GLN A 108 -38.19 11.94 -6.78
CA GLN A 108 -37.15 12.68 -7.52
C GLN A 108 -36.97 14.12 -7.03
N ASP A 109 -38.02 14.73 -6.47
CA ASP A 109 -37.99 16.10 -5.92
C ASP A 109 -37.43 16.17 -4.48
N SER A 110 -37.06 15.04 -3.89
CA SER A 110 -36.53 14.95 -2.52
C SER A 110 -35.28 15.79 -2.32
N LYS A 111 -35.11 16.32 -1.10
CA LYS A 111 -34.00 17.15 -0.61
C LYS A 111 -33.27 16.45 0.55
N GLY A 112 -32.11 16.98 0.94
CA GLY A 112 -31.23 16.34 1.95
C GLY A 112 -31.86 16.14 3.34
N ASP A 113 -32.75 17.03 3.76
CA ASP A 113 -33.45 17.00 5.07
C ASP A 113 -34.66 16.04 5.10
N ASP A 114 -34.95 15.29 4.02
CA ASP A 114 -36.06 14.33 4.03
C ASP A 114 -35.74 13.17 4.97
N ARG A 115 -36.39 13.18 6.15
CA ARG A 115 -36.13 12.28 7.29
C ARG A 115 -36.62 10.83 7.09
N GLU A 116 -37.09 10.48 5.90
CA GLU A 116 -37.55 9.13 5.59
C GLU A 116 -36.38 8.12 5.63
N ASP A 117 -36.56 7.03 6.38
CA ASP A 117 -35.59 5.95 6.49
C ASP A 117 -35.74 4.98 5.31
N ILE A 118 -34.83 5.08 4.34
CA ILE A 118 -34.88 4.27 3.12
C ILE A 118 -34.48 2.80 3.35
N ALA A 119 -34.08 2.39 4.56
CA ALA A 119 -33.58 1.05 4.84
C ALA A 119 -34.56 -0.07 4.48
N SER A 120 -35.86 0.12 4.74
CA SER A 120 -36.87 -0.90 4.43
C SER A 120 -37.04 -1.08 2.91
N CYS A 121 -37.02 0.03 2.16
CA CYS A 121 -37.08 0.00 0.70
C CYS A 121 -35.81 -0.63 0.11
N LEU A 122 -34.61 -0.21 0.54
CA LEU A 122 -33.35 -0.76 0.02
C LEU A 122 -33.23 -2.28 0.27
N ARG A 123 -33.73 -2.79 1.40
CA ARG A 123 -33.76 -4.24 1.70
C ARG A 123 -34.75 -5.03 0.84
N SER A 124 -35.73 -4.39 0.20
CA SER A 124 -36.66 -5.05 -0.73
C SER A 124 -36.13 -5.09 -2.18
N ARG A 125 -35.06 -4.35 -2.47
CA ARG A 125 -34.42 -4.32 -3.80
C ARG A 125 -33.40 -5.47 -3.94
N PRO A 126 -33.23 -6.03 -5.16
CA PRO A 126 -32.20 -7.04 -5.38
C PRO A 126 -30.80 -6.45 -5.22
N LEU A 127 -29.88 -7.24 -4.66
CA LEU A 127 -28.49 -6.79 -4.42
C LEU A 127 -27.80 -6.27 -5.68
N GLN A 128 -28.05 -6.89 -6.84
CA GLN A 128 -27.47 -6.46 -8.11
C GLN A 128 -27.84 -5.02 -8.46
N ALA A 129 -29.13 -4.65 -8.36
CA ALA A 129 -29.58 -3.30 -8.65
C ALA A 129 -28.99 -2.25 -7.70
N LEU A 130 -28.63 -2.63 -6.47
CA LEU A 130 -27.86 -1.76 -5.58
C LEU A 130 -26.42 -1.62 -6.08
N LEU A 131 -25.76 -2.72 -6.46
CA LEU A 131 -24.36 -2.72 -6.92
C LEU A 131 -24.17 -1.94 -8.24
N ASP A 132 -25.20 -1.90 -9.08
CA ASP A 132 -25.22 -1.20 -10.37
C ASP A 132 -25.57 0.31 -10.24
N VAL A 133 -25.77 0.84 -9.03
CA VAL A 133 -26.03 2.28 -8.82
C VAL A 133 -24.84 3.11 -9.29
N ASN A 134 -25.08 4.07 -10.19
CA ASN A 134 -24.03 4.97 -10.64
C ASN A 134 -23.72 5.99 -9.53
N LEU A 135 -22.46 6.02 -9.09
CA LEU A 135 -21.98 6.92 -8.06
C LEU A 135 -20.91 7.85 -8.64
N GLU A 136 -21.18 9.15 -8.53
CA GLU A 136 -20.29 10.22 -8.97
C GLU A 136 -18.87 10.01 -8.43
N SER A 137 -17.91 10.04 -9.34
CA SER A 137 -16.50 9.87 -9.06
C SER A 137 -15.87 11.23 -8.83
N VAL A 138 -15.62 11.59 -7.57
CA VAL A 138 -14.89 12.81 -7.24
C VAL A 138 -13.43 12.43 -7.04
N ARG A 139 -12.56 12.84 -7.98
CA ARG A 139 -11.14 12.48 -7.94
C ARG A 139 -10.49 12.81 -6.60
N PHE A 140 -9.67 11.89 -6.10
CA PHE A 140 -9.04 11.90 -4.77
C PHE A 140 -9.99 11.69 -3.58
N MET A 141 -11.31 11.70 -3.77
CA MET A 141 -12.28 11.46 -2.70
C MET A 141 -12.90 10.05 -2.81
N PRO A 142 -13.45 9.50 -1.72
CA PRO A 142 -14.00 8.16 -1.72
C PRO A 142 -15.45 8.22 -2.23
N ARG A 143 -15.80 7.38 -3.21
CA ARG A 143 -17.21 7.25 -3.65
C ARG A 143 -18.13 6.83 -2.50
N ILE A 144 -17.63 5.95 -1.63
CA ILE A 144 -18.30 5.48 -0.41
C ILE A 144 -17.25 5.29 0.68
N ALA A 145 -17.42 5.95 1.82
CA ALA A 145 -16.57 5.83 3.02
C ALA A 145 -17.43 5.97 4.30
N PRO A 146 -16.88 5.70 5.50
CA PRO A 146 -17.52 6.04 6.75
C PRO A 146 -18.04 7.50 6.80
N SER A 147 -19.23 7.69 7.36
CA SER A 147 -19.81 9.01 7.60
C SER A 147 -19.68 9.40 9.06
N LEU A 148 -19.31 10.65 9.36
CA LEU A 148 -19.29 11.17 10.73
C LEU A 148 -20.73 11.56 11.20
N PRO A 149 -20.99 11.61 12.52
CA PRO A 149 -20.18 11.00 13.60
C PRO A 149 -20.22 9.47 13.53
N ILE A 150 -19.19 8.79 14.07
CA ILE A 150 -19.10 7.32 14.04
C ILE A 150 -20.05 6.65 15.05
N ASP A 151 -20.09 7.18 16.28
CA ASP A 151 -20.78 6.64 17.45
C ASP A 151 -21.59 7.70 18.22
N GLY A 152 -21.86 8.86 17.60
CA GLY A 152 -22.76 9.89 18.11
C GLY A 152 -22.14 10.84 19.14
N GLU A 153 -21.14 10.39 19.89
CA GLU A 153 -20.36 11.26 20.80
C GLU A 153 -19.19 11.96 20.08
N SER A 154 -18.55 11.31 19.11
CA SER A 154 -17.39 11.86 18.39
C SER A 154 -17.77 12.48 17.04
N THR A 155 -17.84 13.82 16.97
CA THR A 155 -18.09 14.58 15.72
C THR A 155 -16.87 14.70 14.82
N ASP A 156 -15.66 14.87 15.37
CA ASP A 156 -14.41 15.03 14.62
C ASP A 156 -13.29 14.12 15.19
N PRO A 157 -12.67 13.25 14.38
CA PRO A 157 -11.51 12.44 14.78
C PRO A 157 -10.33 13.27 15.31
N THR A 158 -10.11 14.49 14.81
CA THR A 158 -9.03 15.37 15.26
C THR A 158 -9.28 15.82 16.69
N TYR A 159 -10.48 16.37 16.94
CA TYR A 159 -10.95 16.72 18.29
C TYR A 159 -10.86 15.54 19.26
N ALA A 160 -11.25 14.33 18.84
CA ALA A 160 -11.20 13.12 19.67
C ALA A 160 -9.77 12.69 20.04
N MET A 161 -8.81 12.80 19.12
CA MET A 161 -7.39 12.56 19.41
C MET A 161 -6.81 13.63 20.34
N GLU A 162 -7.20 14.89 20.16
CA GLU A 162 -6.69 15.99 20.98
C GLU A 162 -7.24 15.95 22.40
N HIS A 163 -8.53 15.68 22.60
CA HIS A 163 -9.19 15.66 23.90
C HIS A 163 -9.05 14.30 24.62
N ALA A 164 -8.59 13.27 23.89
CA ALA A 164 -8.22 11.92 24.31
C ALA A 164 -9.36 11.07 24.92
N SER A 165 -9.72 10.00 24.21
CA SER A 165 -10.28 8.82 24.85
C SER A 165 -9.18 8.09 25.64
N GLU A 166 -9.53 7.44 26.76
CA GLU A 166 -8.56 6.66 27.56
C GLU A 166 -7.87 5.56 26.74
N ASN A 167 -8.54 5.05 25.70
CA ASN A 167 -7.98 4.09 24.75
C ASN A 167 -6.74 4.67 24.04
N PHE A 168 -6.82 5.93 23.59
CA PHE A 168 -5.77 6.62 22.83
C PHE A 168 -4.48 6.85 23.62
N ILE A 169 -4.48 6.68 24.94
CA ILE A 169 -3.28 6.79 25.79
C ILE A 169 -2.77 5.40 26.23
N THR A 170 -3.66 4.40 26.32
CA THR A 170 -3.37 3.09 26.93
C THR A 170 -2.99 2.00 25.93
N CYS A 171 -3.31 2.17 24.64
CA CYS A 171 -2.83 1.28 23.58
C CYS A 171 -1.45 1.72 23.06
N GLU A 172 -0.67 0.75 22.60
CA GLU A 172 0.62 0.99 21.96
C GLU A 172 0.41 1.04 20.44
N VAL A 173 1.03 1.99 19.74
CA VAL A 173 0.80 2.26 18.31
C VAL A 173 2.09 2.08 17.49
N MET A 174 1.97 1.37 16.36
CA MET A 174 2.97 1.36 15.28
C MET A 174 2.37 1.97 14.01
N LEU A 175 3.13 2.80 13.32
CA LEU A 175 2.72 3.55 12.14
C LEU A 175 3.71 3.31 11.01
N GLY A 176 3.21 3.01 9.80
CA GLY A 176 4.02 2.72 8.61
C GLY A 176 3.57 3.52 7.40
N ILE A 177 4.53 3.99 6.61
CA ILE A 177 4.31 4.62 5.29
C ILE A 177 5.24 4.02 4.24
N THR A 178 4.83 4.07 2.98
CA THR A 178 5.68 3.77 1.82
C THR A 178 6.33 5.06 1.28
N THR A 179 7.14 5.00 0.21
CA THR A 179 7.76 6.20 -0.38
C THR A 179 6.80 6.97 -1.27
N THR A 180 6.05 6.27 -2.13
CA THR A 180 5.09 6.85 -3.08
C THR A 180 3.73 6.22 -2.86
N GLU A 181 2.95 6.84 -1.97
CA GLU A 181 1.59 6.43 -1.66
C GLU A 181 0.68 6.57 -2.88
N SER A 182 0.70 7.72 -3.55
CA SER A 182 -0.21 8.07 -4.66
C SER A 182 0.12 7.37 -5.99
N TYR A 183 0.81 6.23 -5.98
CA TYR A 183 1.15 5.50 -7.22
C TYR A 183 -0.09 4.97 -7.93
N GLY A 184 -1.03 4.38 -7.17
CA GLY A 184 -2.28 3.83 -7.71
C GLY A 184 -3.30 4.88 -8.17
N ASP A 185 -3.00 6.16 -8.00
CA ASP A 185 -3.91 7.28 -8.31
C ASP A 185 -3.75 7.74 -9.79
N PHE A 186 -2.92 7.05 -10.58
CA PHE A 186 -2.53 7.39 -11.97
C PHE A 186 -2.47 6.16 -12.90
N ASN A 187 -2.65 6.40 -14.20
CA ASN A 187 -2.65 5.34 -15.22
C ASN A 187 -1.22 5.00 -15.72
N ALA A 188 -1.08 3.93 -16.50
CA ALA A 188 0.22 3.48 -17.00
C ALA A 188 0.94 4.49 -17.91
N ASN A 189 0.21 5.31 -18.68
CA ASN A 189 0.80 6.34 -19.56
C ASN A 189 1.39 7.49 -18.75
N ASP A 190 0.65 7.97 -17.76
CA ASP A 190 1.08 8.95 -16.76
C ASP A 190 2.37 8.49 -16.04
N ILE A 191 2.40 7.23 -15.63
CA ILE A 191 3.58 6.61 -15.02
C ILE A 191 4.72 6.42 -16.03
N GLN A 192 4.47 6.15 -17.31
CA GLN A 192 5.53 5.92 -18.30
C GLN A 192 6.17 7.23 -18.80
N TYR A 193 5.37 8.22 -19.16
CA TYR A 193 5.81 9.43 -19.86
C TYR A 193 6.05 10.63 -18.93
N GLY A 194 5.38 10.65 -17.76
CA GLY A 194 5.44 11.77 -16.82
C GLY A 194 4.35 12.82 -17.07
N PHE A 195 4.48 13.98 -16.42
CA PHE A 195 3.48 15.05 -16.50
C PHE A 195 4.04 16.30 -17.14
N GLU A 196 3.23 16.97 -17.95
CA GLU A 196 3.46 18.36 -18.32
C GLU A 196 3.09 19.31 -17.16
N GLU A 197 3.61 20.54 -17.18
CA GLU A 197 3.38 21.49 -16.08
C GLU A 197 1.89 21.82 -15.87
N ASP A 198 1.15 21.98 -16.97
CA ASP A 198 -0.30 22.20 -16.91
C ASP A 198 -1.04 20.97 -16.35
N GLN A 199 -0.62 19.76 -16.69
CA GLN A 199 -1.19 18.54 -16.12
C GLN A 199 -1.00 18.48 -14.60
N ARG A 200 0.22 18.75 -14.09
CA ARG A 200 0.47 18.93 -12.64
C ARG A 200 -0.48 19.97 -12.05
N ASN A 201 -0.58 21.14 -12.68
CA ASN A 201 -1.38 22.24 -12.15
C ASN A 201 -2.86 21.85 -12.05
N ARG A 202 -3.41 21.15 -13.04
CA ARG A 202 -4.79 20.61 -13.03
C ARG A 202 -4.99 19.56 -11.93
N ILE A 203 -4.07 18.61 -11.80
CA ILE A 203 -4.07 17.58 -10.76
C ILE A 203 -4.10 18.20 -9.37
N LEU A 204 -3.16 19.12 -9.07
CA LEU A 204 -3.04 19.76 -7.76
C LEU A 204 -4.22 20.69 -7.45
N ARG A 205 -4.73 21.45 -8.42
CA ARG A 205 -5.97 22.25 -8.24
C ARG A 205 -7.15 21.35 -7.89
N THR A 206 -7.30 20.21 -8.57
CA THR A 206 -8.40 19.25 -8.32
C THR A 206 -8.33 18.66 -6.92
N TYR A 207 -7.14 18.19 -6.51
CA TYR A 207 -6.90 17.70 -5.15
C TYR A 207 -7.26 18.76 -4.09
N ILE A 208 -6.78 20.00 -4.27
CA ILE A 208 -6.97 21.08 -3.30
C ILE A 208 -8.43 21.54 -3.25
N ARG A 209 -9.10 21.66 -4.40
CA ARG A 209 -10.55 21.98 -4.52
C ARG A 209 -11.43 20.96 -3.80
N ASN A 210 -11.07 19.69 -3.87
CA ASN A 210 -11.88 18.61 -3.31
C ASN A 210 -11.58 18.36 -1.82
N THR A 211 -10.38 18.71 -1.33
CA THR A 211 -9.93 18.48 0.05
C THR A 211 -10.13 19.68 0.98
N TYR A 212 -9.98 20.91 0.47
CA TYR A 212 -10.02 22.14 1.27
C TYR A 212 -11.19 23.03 0.89
N VAL A 213 -11.56 23.93 1.82
CA VAL A 213 -12.69 24.86 1.69
C VAL A 213 -12.23 26.32 1.56
N TYR A 214 -11.15 26.68 2.28
CA TYR A 214 -10.68 28.06 2.44
C TYR A 214 -9.33 28.28 1.74
N HIS A 215 -9.12 29.46 1.15
CA HIS A 215 -7.85 29.93 0.57
C HIS A 215 -7.15 28.95 -0.39
N LEU A 216 -7.90 28.43 -1.37
CA LEU A 216 -7.42 27.40 -2.30
C LEU A 216 -6.25 27.89 -3.18
N ASN A 217 -6.22 29.19 -3.54
CA ASN A 217 -5.17 29.77 -4.37
C ASN A 217 -3.83 29.83 -3.62
N GLU A 218 -3.89 30.18 -2.34
CA GLU A 218 -2.76 30.31 -1.42
C GLU A 218 -2.19 28.93 -1.10
N ILE A 219 -3.05 27.96 -0.77
CA ILE A 219 -2.67 26.56 -0.54
C ILE A 219 -2.04 25.95 -1.81
N PHE A 220 -2.66 26.15 -2.99
CA PHE A 220 -2.10 25.71 -4.27
C PHE A 220 -0.72 26.33 -4.55
N SER A 221 -0.58 27.63 -4.29
CA SER A 221 0.69 28.33 -4.50
C SER A 221 1.79 27.82 -3.57
N ALA A 222 1.47 27.56 -2.29
CA ALA A 222 2.40 27.00 -1.32
C ALA A 222 2.83 25.57 -1.69
N VAL A 223 1.89 24.69 -2.03
CA VAL A 223 2.18 23.31 -2.47
C VAL A 223 2.97 23.31 -3.77
N ARG A 224 2.58 24.09 -4.78
CA ARG A 224 3.36 24.20 -6.03
C ARG A 224 4.79 24.68 -5.77
N ASN A 225 4.97 25.64 -4.87
CA ASN A 225 6.29 26.20 -4.55
C ASN A 225 7.22 25.20 -3.86
N GLU A 226 6.73 24.47 -2.84
CA GLU A 226 7.52 23.49 -2.08
C GLU A 226 7.93 22.26 -2.91
N TYR A 227 7.13 21.88 -3.91
CA TYR A 227 7.36 20.67 -4.73
C TYR A 227 7.95 20.97 -6.11
N THR A 228 8.27 22.23 -6.42
CA THR A 228 9.00 22.60 -7.64
C THR A 228 10.50 22.64 -7.37
N ASP A 229 11.26 21.93 -8.21
CA ASP A 229 12.72 21.89 -8.18
C ASP A 229 13.30 23.15 -8.86
N TRP A 230 13.34 24.25 -8.11
CA TRP A 230 13.77 25.56 -8.59
C TRP A 230 15.24 25.65 -9.04
N ASP A 231 16.07 24.66 -8.70
CA ASP A 231 17.45 24.56 -9.21
C ASP A 231 17.48 24.25 -10.72
N LYS A 232 16.35 23.78 -11.29
CA LYS A 232 16.23 23.43 -12.72
C LYS A 232 15.19 24.33 -13.40
N PRO A 233 15.59 25.24 -14.30
CA PRO A 233 14.64 26.16 -14.95
C PRO A 233 13.69 25.46 -15.94
N ILE A 234 14.03 24.26 -16.41
CA ILE A 234 13.17 23.42 -17.24
C ILE A 234 13.09 22.03 -16.59
N PRO A 235 12.02 21.72 -15.84
CA PRO A 235 11.84 20.42 -15.23
C PRO A 235 11.43 19.38 -16.27
N HIS A 236 12.11 18.23 -16.30
CA HIS A 236 11.75 17.10 -17.16
C HIS A 236 10.39 16.50 -16.72
N PRO A 237 9.50 16.06 -17.62
CA PRO A 237 8.15 15.56 -17.26
C PRO A 237 8.12 14.47 -16.18
N ILE A 238 9.12 13.57 -16.19
CA ILE A 238 9.33 12.56 -15.13
C ILE A 238 9.61 13.18 -13.75
N ASN A 239 10.37 14.28 -13.67
CA ASN A 239 10.60 14.99 -12.40
C ASN A 239 9.30 15.69 -11.93
N ILE A 240 8.55 16.30 -12.86
CA ILE A 240 7.26 16.92 -12.58
C ILE A 240 6.31 15.86 -12.01
N ARG A 241 6.25 14.67 -12.62
CA ARG A 241 5.50 13.51 -12.13
C ARG A 241 5.92 13.11 -10.72
N ASP A 242 7.21 12.84 -10.50
CA ASP A 242 7.73 12.42 -9.19
C ASP A 242 7.36 13.43 -8.09
N SER A 243 7.60 14.72 -8.32
CA SER A 243 7.22 15.80 -7.39
C SER A 243 5.72 15.89 -7.13
N THR A 244 4.89 15.67 -8.16
CA THR A 244 3.42 15.72 -8.04
C THR A 244 2.91 14.54 -7.21
N MET A 245 3.46 13.35 -7.44
CA MET A 245 3.16 12.15 -6.65
C MET A 245 3.68 12.30 -5.21
N GLU A 246 4.85 12.89 -5.00
CA GLU A 246 5.36 13.24 -3.68
C GLU A 246 4.42 14.20 -2.93
N ALA A 247 3.83 15.18 -3.61
CA ALA A 247 2.92 16.17 -3.03
C ALA A 247 1.58 15.55 -2.63
N LEU A 248 1.00 14.75 -3.52
CA LEU A 248 -0.23 14.01 -3.23
C LEU A 248 -0.01 13.00 -2.11
N SER A 249 1.03 12.16 -2.20
CA SER A 249 1.38 11.19 -1.15
C SER A 249 1.46 11.85 0.24
N ASP A 250 2.07 13.04 0.30
CA ASP A 250 2.21 13.78 1.55
C ASP A 250 0.90 14.33 2.08
N GLY A 251 0.13 15.08 1.27
CA GLY A 251 -1.13 15.66 1.72
C GLY A 251 -2.19 14.61 2.05
N HIS A 252 -2.23 13.52 1.27
CA HIS A 252 -3.33 12.56 1.28
C HIS A 252 -3.17 11.46 2.34
N THR A 253 -1.93 11.04 2.62
CA THR A 253 -1.64 9.90 3.50
C THR A 253 -0.57 10.22 4.55
N VAL A 254 0.60 10.74 4.16
CA VAL A 254 1.73 10.86 5.11
C VAL A 254 1.48 11.92 6.18
N ALA A 255 1.09 13.14 5.83
CA ALA A 255 0.86 14.20 6.80
C ALA A 255 -0.28 13.87 7.79
N PRO A 256 -1.45 13.34 7.37
CA PRO A 256 -2.44 12.77 8.28
C PRO A 256 -1.85 11.74 9.25
N LEU A 257 -1.03 10.81 8.74
CA LEU A 257 -0.44 9.73 9.54
C LEU A 257 0.62 10.24 10.54
N VAL A 258 1.46 11.20 10.14
CA VAL A 258 2.40 11.89 11.04
C VAL A 258 1.67 12.76 12.06
N ARG A 259 0.50 13.35 11.72
CA ARG A 259 -0.35 14.06 12.69
C ARG A 259 -0.88 13.12 13.77
N VAL A 260 -1.34 11.91 13.41
CA VAL A 260 -1.72 10.88 14.40
C VAL A 260 -0.53 10.49 15.28
N ALA A 261 0.65 10.26 14.68
CA ALA A 261 1.89 9.96 15.42
C ALA A 261 2.23 11.04 16.46
N TYR A 262 2.17 12.31 16.04
CA TYR A 262 2.41 13.47 16.91
C TYR A 262 1.39 13.58 18.04
N LEU A 263 0.08 13.45 17.74
CA LEU A 263 -0.98 13.55 18.75
C LEU A 263 -0.88 12.43 19.80
N HIS A 264 -0.56 11.21 19.37
CA HIS A 264 -0.37 10.06 20.24
C HIS A 264 0.88 10.20 21.13
N ALA A 265 2.04 10.53 20.54
CA ALA A 265 3.28 10.74 21.28
C ALA A 265 3.21 11.94 22.25
N ARG A 266 2.51 13.02 21.88
CA ARG A 266 2.27 14.19 22.74
C ARG A 266 1.51 13.84 24.03
N ARG A 267 0.71 12.77 24.04
CA ARG A 267 0.03 12.24 25.23
C ARG A 267 0.92 11.30 26.08
N GLY A 268 2.17 11.08 25.70
CA GLY A 268 3.10 10.18 26.39
C GLY A 268 2.88 8.69 26.10
N ALA A 269 2.06 8.37 25.10
CA ALA A 269 1.79 7.00 24.70
C ALA A 269 2.89 6.47 23.76
N LYS A 270 3.24 5.18 23.89
CA LYS A 270 4.32 4.58 23.10
C LYS A 270 3.94 4.52 21.63
N THR A 271 4.75 5.17 20.81
CA THR A 271 4.54 5.33 19.38
C THR A 271 5.79 4.85 18.65
N TYR A 272 5.65 4.01 17.64
CA TYR A 272 6.73 3.62 16.74
C TYR A 272 6.38 4.00 15.32
N PHE A 273 7.31 4.59 14.59
CA PHE A 273 7.10 5.02 13.20
C PHE A 273 8.17 4.43 12.29
N PHE A 274 7.78 3.96 11.11
CA PHE A 274 8.71 3.52 10.06
C PHE A 274 8.33 4.04 8.68
N HIS A 275 9.37 4.23 7.87
CA HIS A 275 9.28 4.43 6.43
C HIS A 275 9.77 3.17 5.74
N PHE A 276 8.87 2.48 5.05
CA PHE A 276 9.21 1.41 4.13
C PHE A 276 9.63 2.04 2.81
N GLY A 277 10.90 1.90 2.44
CA GLY A 277 11.52 2.41 1.21
C GLY A 277 12.37 1.35 0.51
N TYR A 278 12.04 0.07 0.71
CA TYR A 278 12.67 -1.06 0.06
C TYR A 278 11.82 -1.49 -1.15
N GLN A 279 12.46 -1.98 -2.21
CA GLN A 279 11.81 -2.40 -3.44
C GLN A 279 12.45 -3.69 -3.96
N THR A 280 11.61 -4.66 -4.37
CA THR A 280 12.04 -5.90 -5.03
C THR A 280 12.75 -5.57 -6.35
N LYS A 281 13.81 -6.31 -6.70
CA LYS A 281 14.54 -6.08 -7.97
C LYS A 281 13.66 -6.34 -9.20
N GLU A 282 12.92 -7.43 -9.17
CA GLU A 282 11.91 -7.83 -10.16
C GLU A 282 10.56 -7.23 -9.73
N SER A 283 10.44 -5.91 -9.89
CA SER A 283 9.27 -5.10 -9.54
C SER A 283 8.61 -4.58 -10.82
N ASP A 284 7.28 -4.62 -10.88
CA ASP A 284 6.51 -4.21 -12.07
C ASP A 284 6.44 -2.68 -12.28
N TYR A 285 6.86 -1.88 -11.28
CA TYR A 285 6.85 -0.41 -11.32
C TYR A 285 8.28 0.19 -11.32
N PRO A 286 8.46 1.44 -11.81
CA PRO A 286 9.79 2.03 -12.01
C PRO A 286 10.63 2.14 -10.72
N GLN A 287 11.87 1.64 -10.75
CA GLN A 287 12.78 1.61 -9.58
C GLN A 287 13.17 2.97 -8.98
N ARG A 288 12.77 4.07 -9.63
CA ARG A 288 13.08 5.44 -9.21
C ARG A 288 12.15 5.96 -8.11
N LEU A 289 10.93 5.44 -8.00
CA LEU A 289 9.91 5.92 -7.06
C LEU A 289 10.13 5.41 -5.63
N GLY A 290 11.03 4.44 -5.43
CA GLY A 290 11.07 3.65 -4.20
C GLY A 290 9.81 2.78 -4.09
N SER A 291 9.48 2.32 -2.88
CA SER A 291 8.26 1.55 -2.61
C SER A 291 6.97 2.33 -2.91
N VAL A 292 5.95 1.60 -3.36
CA VAL A 292 4.58 2.09 -3.55
C VAL A 292 3.63 1.54 -2.48
N ARG A 293 2.47 2.18 -2.31
CA ARG A 293 1.41 1.78 -1.36
C ARG A 293 1.11 0.28 -1.41
N GLY A 294 1.25 -0.42 -0.27
CA GLY A 294 0.95 -1.85 -0.13
C GLY A 294 2.14 -2.80 -0.33
N GLU A 295 3.27 -2.32 -0.83
CA GLU A 295 4.50 -3.13 -0.92
C GLU A 295 4.98 -3.58 0.47
N ASP A 296 4.79 -2.76 1.50
CA ASP A 296 5.12 -3.09 2.88
C ASP A 296 4.36 -4.32 3.39
N LEU A 297 3.09 -4.47 3.00
CA LEU A 297 2.24 -5.61 3.37
C LEU A 297 2.82 -6.95 2.87
N THR A 298 3.37 -6.99 1.65
CA THR A 298 4.05 -8.17 1.08
C THR A 298 5.15 -8.71 2.00
N TYR A 299 5.94 -7.80 2.61
CA TYR A 299 7.03 -8.17 3.51
C TYR A 299 6.53 -8.48 4.93
N ILE A 300 5.49 -7.77 5.41
CA ILE A 300 4.84 -8.03 6.72
C ILE A 300 4.15 -9.39 6.76
N LEU A 301 3.57 -9.84 5.63
CA LEU A 301 2.88 -11.14 5.53
C LEU A 301 3.82 -12.32 5.21
N GLY A 302 5.13 -12.08 5.03
CA GLY A 302 6.09 -13.16 4.80
C GLY A 302 6.14 -13.71 3.38
N GLN A 303 5.52 -13.06 2.40
CA GLN A 303 5.46 -13.53 1.01
C GLN A 303 6.85 -13.84 0.40
N PRO A 304 7.92 -13.06 0.68
CA PRO A 304 9.28 -13.41 0.25
C PRO A 304 9.85 -14.71 0.81
N LEU A 305 9.35 -15.19 1.96
CA LEU A 305 9.81 -16.43 2.60
C LEU A 305 9.19 -17.69 1.98
N VAL A 306 8.05 -17.54 1.28
CA VAL A 306 7.31 -18.65 0.66
C VAL A 306 7.34 -18.66 -0.87
N GLY A 307 8.01 -17.68 -1.50
CA GLY A 307 8.18 -17.61 -2.96
C GLY A 307 6.99 -17.01 -3.74
N GLY A 308 6.16 -16.20 -3.07
CA GLY A 308 4.96 -15.60 -3.66
C GLY A 308 3.66 -16.21 -3.13
N LEU A 309 2.54 -15.82 -3.74
CA LEU A 309 1.23 -16.43 -3.46
C LEU A 309 1.04 -17.68 -4.32
N PRO A 310 0.20 -18.66 -3.91
CA PRO A 310 0.01 -19.90 -4.66
C PRO A 310 -0.40 -19.73 -6.14
N PHE A 311 -1.07 -18.61 -6.48
CA PHE A 311 -1.49 -18.27 -7.84
C PHE A 311 -0.62 -17.19 -8.50
N PHE A 312 0.27 -16.54 -7.73
CA PHE A 312 1.14 -15.46 -8.17
C PHE A 312 2.56 -15.67 -7.58
N PRO A 313 3.32 -16.66 -8.09
CA PRO A 313 4.70 -16.88 -7.67
C PRO A 313 5.58 -15.69 -8.09
N GLN A 314 6.51 -15.29 -7.23
CA GLN A 314 7.48 -14.22 -7.51
C GLN A 314 8.89 -14.65 -7.09
N ASN A 315 9.90 -14.28 -7.89
CA ASN A 315 11.30 -14.60 -7.63
C ASN A 315 11.91 -13.64 -6.61
N TYR A 316 11.75 -13.95 -5.32
CA TYR A 316 12.41 -13.18 -4.27
C TYR A 316 13.88 -13.55 -4.13
N SER A 317 14.72 -12.53 -4.03
CA SER A 317 16.13 -12.68 -3.70
C SER A 317 16.33 -12.92 -2.21
N ARG A 318 17.51 -13.45 -1.84
CA ARG A 318 17.92 -13.58 -0.43
C ARG A 318 17.96 -12.26 0.34
N GLN A 319 17.99 -11.12 -0.35
CA GLN A 319 17.92 -9.80 0.29
C GLN A 319 16.46 -9.48 0.69
N ASP A 320 15.49 -9.81 -0.16
CA ASP A 320 14.07 -9.61 0.08
C ASP A 320 13.58 -10.49 1.25
N MET A 321 14.02 -11.76 1.27
CA MET A 321 13.83 -12.67 2.41
C MET A 321 14.33 -12.07 3.73
N GLY A 322 15.55 -11.52 3.74
CA GLY A 322 16.13 -10.92 4.94
C GLY A 322 15.48 -9.59 5.38
N VAL A 323 14.80 -8.87 4.48
CA VAL A 323 13.94 -7.72 4.85
C VAL A 323 12.63 -8.20 5.45
N SER A 324 11.99 -9.22 4.85
CA SER A 324 10.74 -9.79 5.34
C SER A 324 10.91 -10.43 6.72
N GLU A 325 11.97 -11.21 6.93
CA GLU A 325 12.31 -11.77 8.25
C GLU A 325 12.46 -10.67 9.32
N ALA A 326 13.18 -9.59 9.01
CA ALA A 326 13.37 -8.48 9.95
C ALA A 326 12.05 -7.79 10.30
N LEU A 327 11.20 -7.52 9.29
CA LEU A 327 9.92 -6.84 9.48
C LEU A 327 8.90 -7.72 10.23
N LEU A 328 8.81 -9.01 9.90
CA LEU A 328 8.05 -10.01 10.67
C LEU A 328 8.50 -10.10 12.14
N ASN A 329 9.81 -10.03 12.38
CA ASN A 329 10.33 -10.01 13.75
C ASN A 329 9.88 -8.76 14.50
N PHE A 330 10.04 -7.55 13.94
CA PHE A 330 9.59 -6.32 14.58
C PHE A 330 8.07 -6.28 14.82
N VAL A 331 7.27 -6.65 13.82
CA VAL A 331 5.79 -6.68 13.93
C VAL A 331 5.33 -7.71 14.95
N SER A 332 5.91 -8.93 14.94
CA SER A 332 5.52 -9.97 15.89
C SER A 332 6.00 -9.67 17.32
N ASN A 333 7.16 -9.03 17.50
CA ASN A 333 7.63 -8.56 18.81
C ASN A 333 6.70 -7.48 19.36
N PHE A 334 6.38 -6.46 18.55
CA PHE A 334 5.42 -5.43 18.92
C PHE A 334 4.05 -6.03 19.30
N ALA A 335 3.53 -6.99 18.53
CA ALA A 335 2.28 -7.68 18.87
C ALA A 335 2.36 -8.44 20.21
N LYS A 336 3.51 -9.06 20.52
CA LYS A 336 3.75 -9.79 21.78
C LYS A 336 3.90 -8.86 22.99
N THR A 337 4.76 -7.84 22.91
CA THR A 337 5.29 -7.08 24.05
C THR A 337 4.93 -5.60 24.06
N GLY A 338 4.61 -5.01 22.91
CA GLY A 338 4.45 -3.56 22.73
C GLY A 338 5.72 -2.83 22.33
N ASP A 339 6.83 -3.56 22.18
CA ASP A 339 8.12 -3.03 21.76
C ASP A 339 8.67 -3.90 20.62
N PRO A 340 8.96 -3.34 19.42
CA PRO A 340 9.46 -4.12 18.30
C PRO A 340 10.84 -4.77 18.58
N ASN A 341 11.62 -4.25 19.52
CA ASN A 341 12.95 -4.73 19.84
C ASN A 341 12.95 -5.96 20.77
N VAL A 342 11.93 -6.11 21.61
CA VAL A 342 11.92 -7.12 22.67
C VAL A 342 11.27 -8.41 22.18
N PRO A 343 12.04 -9.51 21.99
CA PRO A 343 11.45 -10.80 21.70
C PRO A 343 10.56 -11.24 22.87
N GLY A 344 9.43 -11.87 22.55
CA GLY A 344 8.57 -12.49 23.55
C GLY A 344 9.27 -13.62 24.31
N ILE A 345 8.53 -14.25 25.24
CA ILE A 345 9.06 -15.26 26.17
C ILE A 345 9.77 -16.44 25.45
N HIS A 346 9.38 -16.75 24.22
CA HIS A 346 10.09 -17.70 23.34
C HIS A 346 11.29 -17.01 22.66
N LYS A 347 12.51 -17.35 23.10
CA LYS A 347 13.78 -16.80 22.59
C LYS A 347 14.19 -17.35 21.21
N GLU A 348 13.59 -18.45 20.77
CA GLU A 348 13.88 -19.05 19.47
C GLU A 348 13.12 -18.29 18.38
N VAL A 349 13.84 -17.39 17.71
CA VAL A 349 13.41 -16.85 16.41
C VAL A 349 13.64 -17.95 15.37
N PRO A 350 12.62 -18.37 14.59
CA PRO A 350 12.79 -19.38 13.56
C PRO A 350 13.87 -18.95 12.56
N ASP A 351 14.79 -19.86 12.23
CA ASP A 351 15.75 -19.66 11.14
C ASP A 351 15.06 -20.02 9.82
N TYR A 352 14.78 -19.00 9.00
CA TYR A 352 14.16 -19.17 7.68
C TYR A 352 15.20 -19.49 6.57
N GLY A 353 16.41 -19.91 6.93
CA GLY A 353 17.52 -20.18 6.01
C GLY A 353 18.30 -18.91 5.61
N THR A 354 18.01 -17.79 6.25
CA THR A 354 18.69 -16.49 6.13
C THR A 354 19.70 -16.35 7.26
N PRO A 355 21.03 -16.49 7.01
CA PRO A 355 22.02 -16.44 8.09
C PRO A 355 21.96 -15.10 8.83
N ARG A 356 21.49 -15.12 10.07
CA ARG A 356 21.22 -13.91 10.88
C ARG A 356 22.45 -13.00 11.03
N GLU A 357 23.65 -13.59 10.98
CA GLU A 357 24.93 -12.86 11.00
C GLU A 357 25.19 -11.99 9.75
N LYS A 358 24.48 -12.25 8.65
CA LYS A 358 24.60 -11.53 7.37
C LYS A 358 23.44 -10.56 7.12
N THR A 359 22.43 -10.49 7.99
CA THR A 359 21.31 -9.55 7.83
C THR A 359 21.74 -8.14 8.22
N ARG A 360 21.35 -7.13 7.44
CA ARG A 360 21.71 -5.73 7.68
C ARG A 360 20.94 -5.08 8.84
N TYR A 361 20.12 -5.84 9.54
CA TYR A 361 19.32 -5.44 10.70
C TYR A 361 19.97 -5.84 12.04
N ARG A 362 21.11 -6.55 12.03
CA ARG A 362 21.83 -6.94 13.25
C ARG A 362 22.34 -5.71 14.01
N GLY A 363 21.96 -5.59 15.29
CA GLY A 363 22.37 -4.48 16.17
C GLY A 363 21.63 -3.16 15.93
N LEU A 364 20.60 -3.16 15.07
CA LEU A 364 19.69 -2.04 14.91
C LEU A 364 18.67 -2.06 16.04
N THR A 365 18.58 -0.95 16.79
CA THR A 365 17.50 -0.68 17.73
C THR A 365 16.50 0.27 17.08
N TRP A 366 15.21 0.01 17.25
CA TRP A 366 14.11 0.85 16.80
C TRP A 366 13.62 1.70 17.97
N ASP A 367 14.11 2.93 18.05
CA ASP A 367 13.73 3.89 19.09
C ASP A 367 12.29 4.41 18.89
N PRO A 368 11.56 4.76 19.96
CA PRO A 368 10.20 5.29 19.86
C PRO A 368 10.18 6.68 19.18
N TYR A 369 9.05 6.98 18.55
CA TYR A 369 8.75 8.31 18.02
C TYR A 369 8.34 9.24 19.17
N GLU A 370 9.10 10.31 19.37
CA GLU A 370 8.81 11.38 20.31
C GLU A 370 8.65 12.73 19.59
N ILE A 371 7.92 13.67 20.20
CA ILE A 371 7.60 14.97 19.58
C ILE A 371 8.83 15.83 19.20
N GLY A 372 9.94 15.70 19.94
CA GLY A 372 11.16 16.49 19.75
C GLY A 372 12.21 15.81 18.86
N THR A 373 12.29 14.48 18.86
CA THR A 373 13.26 13.72 18.07
C THR A 373 12.70 13.27 16.73
N GLN A 374 11.39 13.00 16.68
CA GLN A 374 10.65 12.47 15.52
C GLN A 374 11.36 11.29 14.85
N TYR A 375 11.91 10.39 15.67
CA TYR A 375 12.65 9.23 15.19
C TYR A 375 11.75 8.25 14.43
N TYR A 376 12.29 7.73 13.32
CA TYR A 376 11.65 6.71 12.51
C TYR A 376 12.67 5.71 11.98
N LEU A 377 12.24 4.46 11.86
CA LEU A 377 13.04 3.43 11.20
C LEU A 377 12.87 3.55 9.68
N SER A 378 13.97 3.82 8.96
CA SER A 378 13.96 3.81 7.49
C SER A 378 14.37 2.43 6.99
N ILE A 379 13.39 1.64 6.55
CA ILE A 379 13.55 0.28 6.03
C ILE A 379 13.88 0.40 4.53
N THR A 380 15.17 0.34 4.21
CA THR A 380 15.68 0.38 2.83
C THR A 380 16.77 -0.68 2.67
N LEU A 381 17.48 -0.70 1.53
CA LEU A 381 18.62 -1.60 1.32
C LEU A 381 19.68 -1.52 2.44
N LYS A 382 19.81 -0.36 3.10
CA LYS A 382 20.61 -0.16 4.31
C LYS A 382 19.70 0.44 5.41
N PRO A 383 19.12 -0.38 6.28
CA PRO A 383 18.19 0.11 7.30
C PRO A 383 18.93 0.99 8.32
N LYS A 384 18.27 2.07 8.77
CA LYS A 384 18.79 2.95 9.81
C LYS A 384 17.69 3.78 10.47
N MET A 385 17.88 4.12 11.73
CA MET A 385 17.12 5.21 12.36
C MET A 385 17.47 6.54 11.67
N LYS A 386 16.45 7.36 11.50
CA LYS A 386 16.49 8.75 11.01
C LYS A 386 15.53 9.58 11.86
N SER A 387 15.62 10.89 11.77
CA SER A 387 14.66 11.83 12.38
C SER A 387 13.96 12.67 11.32
N HIS A 388 12.80 13.25 11.65
CA HIS A 388 12.06 14.23 10.84
C HIS A 388 11.85 13.78 9.38
N TYR A 389 11.03 12.76 9.17
CA TYR A 389 10.67 12.28 7.82
C TYR A 389 10.15 13.45 6.97
N ARG A 390 10.88 13.79 5.89
CA ARG A 390 10.58 14.90 4.97
C ARG A 390 10.22 16.22 5.70
N GLY A 391 10.98 16.56 6.75
CA GLY A 391 10.64 17.61 7.72
C GLY A 391 10.17 18.96 7.17
N HIS A 392 10.79 19.51 6.11
CA HIS A 392 10.35 20.76 5.48
C HIS A 392 8.94 20.64 4.86
N LYS A 393 8.75 19.62 4.01
CA LYS A 393 7.47 19.28 3.39
C LYS A 393 6.38 18.97 4.42
N MET A 394 6.72 18.24 5.48
CA MET A 394 5.81 17.97 6.59
C MET A 394 5.45 19.25 7.36
N ALA A 395 6.36 20.22 7.51
CA ALA A 395 6.02 21.51 8.13
C ALA A 395 5.03 22.31 7.27
N VAL A 396 5.09 22.22 5.94
CA VAL A 396 4.09 22.83 5.05
C VAL A 396 2.70 22.23 5.30
N TRP A 397 2.55 20.90 5.28
CA TRP A 397 1.25 20.25 5.48
C TRP A 397 0.73 20.30 6.92
N LEU A 398 1.60 20.22 7.93
CA LEU A 398 1.20 20.13 9.34
C LEU A 398 1.05 21.48 10.04
N ASN A 399 1.74 22.53 9.56
CA ASN A 399 1.75 23.84 10.20
C ASN A 399 1.26 24.96 9.29
N LEU A 400 1.79 25.09 8.06
CA LEU A 400 1.46 26.24 7.18
C LEU A 400 0.05 26.12 6.59
N ILE A 401 -0.28 24.99 5.96
CA ILE A 401 -1.58 24.81 5.30
C ILE A 401 -2.76 24.92 6.30
N PRO A 402 -2.70 24.38 7.53
CA PRO A 402 -3.73 24.63 8.54
C PRO A 402 -3.85 26.09 9.01
N GLN A 403 -2.81 26.93 8.84
CA GLN A 403 -2.89 28.36 9.10
C GLN A 403 -3.53 29.12 7.92
N LEU A 404 -3.28 28.67 6.68
CA LEU A 404 -3.96 29.21 5.49
C LEU A 404 -5.43 28.78 5.43
N HIS A 405 -5.76 27.56 5.85
CA HIS A 405 -7.10 26.97 5.78
C HIS A 405 -8.00 27.46 6.93
N GLN A 406 -8.27 28.77 6.97
CA GLN A 406 -9.13 29.45 7.94
C GLN A 406 -10.20 30.28 7.23
N PRO A 407 -11.40 30.46 7.83
CA PRO A 407 -12.54 31.13 7.18
C PRO A 407 -12.39 32.64 6.93
N GLY A 408 -11.25 33.26 7.26
CA GLY A 408 -11.05 34.71 7.16
C GLY A 408 -11.86 35.50 8.19
N ASP A 409 -11.96 36.82 7.98
CA ASP A 409 -12.88 37.69 8.72
C ASP A 409 -14.33 37.47 8.25
N GLU A 410 -15.32 37.74 9.10
CA GLU A 410 -16.75 37.46 8.82
C GLU A 410 -17.30 38.16 7.56
N ASP A 411 -16.67 39.28 7.13
CA ASP A 411 -17.02 40.03 5.93
C ASP A 411 -16.45 39.43 4.62
N VAL A 412 -15.59 38.41 4.69
CA VAL A 412 -14.96 37.80 3.50
C VAL A 412 -15.95 36.90 2.76
N ASN A 413 -16.34 37.32 1.56
CA ASN A 413 -17.20 36.52 0.69
C ASN A 413 -16.52 35.19 0.32
N MET A 414 -17.24 34.06 0.46
CA MET A 414 -16.77 32.72 0.09
C MET A 414 -16.11 32.62 -1.30
N ARG A 415 -16.47 33.49 -2.25
CA ARG A 415 -15.80 33.60 -3.55
C ARG A 415 -14.29 33.86 -3.47
N HIS A 416 -13.79 34.57 -2.46
CA HIS A 416 -12.36 34.86 -2.27
C HIS A 416 -11.56 33.61 -1.90
N HIS A 417 -12.20 32.59 -1.32
CA HIS A 417 -11.52 31.37 -0.92
C HIS A 417 -11.34 30.38 -2.07
N HIS A 418 -12.19 30.42 -3.09
CA HIS A 418 -12.15 29.48 -4.21
C HIS A 418 -11.16 29.91 -5.30
N PHE A 419 -10.76 28.97 -6.17
CA PHE A 419 -10.07 29.29 -7.41
C PHE A 419 -10.87 30.28 -8.25
N TYR A 420 -10.18 31.26 -8.82
CA TYR A 420 -10.78 32.24 -9.72
C TYR A 420 -11.18 31.59 -11.05
N GLU A 421 -10.34 30.66 -11.53
CA GLU A 421 -10.59 29.89 -12.75
C GLU A 421 -11.57 28.73 -12.49
N ARG A 422 -12.68 28.71 -13.23
CA ARG A 422 -13.80 27.75 -13.03
C ARG A 422 -14.06 26.83 -14.21
N GLU A 423 -13.37 27.02 -15.32
CA GLU A 423 -13.59 26.20 -16.51
C GLU A 423 -13.05 24.77 -16.31
N PRO A 424 -13.72 23.73 -16.84
CA PRO A 424 -13.31 22.34 -16.62
C PRO A 424 -11.86 22.05 -17.00
N HIS A 425 -11.34 22.75 -18.02
CA HIS A 425 -9.97 22.58 -18.49
C HIS A 425 -8.88 22.98 -17.46
N TYR A 426 -9.22 23.67 -16.37
CA TYR A 426 -8.30 23.93 -15.25
C TYR A 426 -8.22 22.81 -14.21
N TYR A 427 -9.06 21.79 -14.36
CA TYR A 427 -9.16 20.65 -13.45
C TYR A 427 -8.83 19.35 -14.21
N ALA A 428 -8.62 18.30 -13.44
CA ALA A 428 -8.35 16.95 -13.92
C ALA A 428 -9.46 16.04 -13.40
N ASP A 429 -10.70 16.46 -13.66
CA ASP A 429 -11.91 15.70 -13.38
C ASP A 429 -11.92 14.42 -14.25
N ASP A 430 -12.71 13.41 -13.85
CA ASP A 430 -12.71 12.12 -14.52
C ASP A 430 -13.37 12.26 -15.91
N ASP A 431 -12.54 12.36 -16.96
CA ASP A 431 -12.99 12.39 -18.35
C ASP A 431 -13.72 11.07 -18.68
N GLU A 432 -15.06 11.05 -18.66
CA GLU A 432 -15.86 9.96 -19.22
C GLU A 432 -15.55 9.77 -20.73
N GLU A 433 -15.16 10.84 -21.43
CA GLU A 433 -14.61 10.75 -22.79
C GLU A 433 -13.34 9.89 -22.87
N SER A 434 -12.54 9.80 -21.81
CA SER A 434 -11.26 9.10 -21.83
C SER A 434 -11.39 7.58 -21.83
N GLU A 435 -12.42 6.98 -21.19
CA GLU A 435 -12.67 5.54 -21.35
C GLU A 435 -13.13 5.21 -22.77
N GLU A 436 -14.03 6.01 -23.36
CA GLU A 436 -14.48 5.78 -24.74
C GLU A 436 -13.35 6.03 -25.77
N LEU A 437 -12.49 7.03 -25.53
CA LEU A 437 -11.26 7.24 -26.32
C LEU A 437 -10.24 6.13 -26.11
N LEU A 438 -10.06 5.62 -24.88
CA LEU A 438 -9.14 4.52 -24.60
C LEU A 438 -9.62 3.22 -25.24
N GLU A 439 -10.92 2.93 -25.26
CA GLU A 439 -11.46 1.77 -25.98
C GLU A 439 -11.26 1.91 -27.50
N ARG A 440 -11.51 3.11 -28.06
CA ARG A 440 -11.25 3.44 -29.48
C ARG A 440 -9.76 3.49 -29.85
N LEU A 441 -8.86 3.77 -28.90
CA LEU A 441 -7.41 3.77 -29.12
C LEU A 441 -6.79 2.39 -28.90
N ALA A 442 -7.23 1.64 -27.89
CA ALA A 442 -6.79 0.27 -27.63
C ALA A 442 -7.14 -0.65 -28.80
N THR A 443 -8.36 -0.54 -29.34
CA THR A 443 -8.74 -1.24 -30.58
C THR A 443 -7.85 -0.86 -31.76
N ARG A 444 -7.47 0.42 -31.91
CA ARG A 444 -6.57 0.90 -32.98
C ARG A 444 -5.14 0.37 -32.82
N HIS A 445 -4.58 0.41 -31.62
CA HIS A 445 -3.24 -0.09 -31.32
C HIS A 445 -3.15 -1.62 -31.40
N TYR A 446 -4.20 -2.34 -30.99
CA TYR A 446 -4.33 -3.80 -31.17
C TYR A 446 -4.34 -4.17 -32.66
N TYR A 447 -5.03 -3.41 -33.51
CA TYR A 447 -4.99 -3.58 -34.96
C TYR A 447 -3.58 -3.29 -35.54
N SER A 448 -2.89 -2.25 -35.07
CA SER A 448 -1.51 -1.98 -35.53
C SER A 448 -0.50 -3.05 -35.12
N TYR A 449 -0.59 -3.59 -33.89
CA TYR A 449 0.31 -4.64 -33.42
C TYR A 449 0.07 -5.98 -34.12
N THR A 450 -1.20 -6.38 -34.29
CA THR A 450 -1.54 -7.62 -35.01
C THR A 450 -1.23 -7.52 -36.51
N ALA A 451 -1.40 -6.36 -37.14
CA ALA A 451 -0.95 -6.13 -38.51
C ALA A 451 0.58 -6.19 -38.65
N ALA A 452 1.34 -5.57 -37.74
CA ALA A 452 2.82 -5.60 -37.77
C ALA A 452 3.37 -7.02 -37.54
N LEU A 453 2.78 -7.78 -36.61
CA LEU A 453 3.07 -9.21 -36.41
C LEU A 453 2.70 -10.05 -37.64
N GLY A 454 1.53 -9.82 -38.23
CA GLY A 454 1.10 -10.52 -39.46
C GLY A 454 2.05 -10.28 -40.64
N VAL A 455 2.49 -9.03 -40.85
CA VAL A 455 3.45 -8.67 -41.89
C VAL A 455 4.83 -9.29 -41.63
N THR A 456 5.34 -9.22 -40.40
CA THR A 456 6.67 -9.79 -40.06
C THR A 456 6.68 -11.32 -40.14
N VAL A 457 5.63 -12.00 -39.68
CA VAL A 457 5.46 -13.46 -39.87
C VAL A 457 5.31 -13.80 -41.35
N GLY A 458 4.52 -13.05 -42.11
CA GLY A 458 4.35 -13.23 -43.55
C GLY A 458 5.67 -13.13 -44.32
N VAL A 459 6.46 -12.07 -44.08
CA VAL A 459 7.80 -11.89 -44.65
C VAL A 459 8.75 -13.02 -44.22
N GLY A 460 8.73 -13.41 -42.95
CA GLY A 460 9.52 -14.53 -42.42
C GLY A 460 9.22 -15.86 -43.14
N CYS A 461 7.95 -16.21 -43.29
CA CYS A 461 7.52 -17.40 -44.03
C CYS A 461 7.93 -17.35 -45.51
N LEU A 462 7.79 -16.19 -46.16
CA LEU A 462 8.12 -16.01 -47.57
C LEU A 462 9.63 -16.16 -47.83
N LEU A 463 10.48 -15.62 -46.94
CA LEU A 463 11.93 -15.85 -46.96
C LEU A 463 12.29 -17.32 -46.72
N LEU A 464 11.56 -18.03 -45.84
CA LEU A 464 11.78 -19.45 -45.57
C LEU A 464 11.46 -20.32 -46.79
N VAL A 465 10.34 -20.05 -47.48
CA VAL A 465 9.98 -20.71 -48.75
C VAL A 465 11.01 -20.39 -49.84
N LEU A 466 11.46 -19.14 -49.95
CA LEU A 466 12.44 -18.75 -50.95
C LEU A 466 13.81 -19.43 -50.74
N ASN A 467 14.25 -19.57 -49.49
CA ASN A 467 15.42 -20.38 -49.14
C ASN A 467 15.23 -21.87 -49.49
N MET A 468 14.08 -22.47 -49.19
CA MET A 468 13.77 -23.85 -49.55
C MET A 468 13.81 -24.07 -51.08
N LEU A 469 13.31 -23.12 -51.87
CA LEU A 469 13.39 -23.15 -53.33
C LEU A 469 14.82 -23.01 -53.85
N ILE A 470 15.66 -22.17 -53.24
CA ILE A 470 17.09 -22.07 -53.57
C ILE A 470 17.80 -23.39 -53.27
N PHE A 471 17.57 -24.00 -52.10
CA PHE A 471 18.15 -25.31 -51.76
C PHE A 471 17.67 -26.42 -52.70
N ALA A 472 16.38 -26.45 -53.07
CA ALA A 472 15.85 -27.38 -54.05
C ALA A 472 16.48 -27.16 -55.45
N GLY A 473 16.69 -25.90 -55.85
CA GLY A 473 17.37 -25.54 -57.09
C GLY A 473 18.84 -26.00 -57.13
N ILE A 474 19.60 -25.77 -56.05
CA ILE A 474 20.99 -26.24 -55.91
C ILE A 474 21.04 -27.77 -55.89
N TYR A 475 20.12 -28.43 -55.18
CA TYR A 475 20.02 -29.89 -55.14
C TYR A 475 19.73 -30.45 -56.54
N TYR A 476 18.80 -29.84 -57.28
CA TYR A 476 18.45 -30.25 -58.63
C TYR A 476 19.56 -29.98 -59.64
N GLN A 477 20.30 -28.86 -59.53
CA GLN A 477 21.51 -28.62 -60.33
C GLN A 477 22.58 -29.68 -60.03
N ARG A 478 22.85 -29.97 -58.75
CA ARG A 478 23.83 -30.99 -58.34
C ARG A 478 23.46 -32.39 -58.82
N ASP A 479 22.18 -32.76 -58.78
CA ASP A 479 21.72 -34.04 -59.35
C ASP A 479 21.76 -34.04 -60.88
N ARG A 480 21.42 -32.92 -61.55
CA ARG A 480 21.53 -32.80 -63.01
C ARG A 480 22.98 -32.93 -63.48
N ASP A 481 23.93 -32.33 -62.78
CA ASP A 481 25.35 -32.39 -63.15
C ASP A 481 25.97 -33.76 -62.79
N ARG A 482 25.53 -34.40 -61.71
CA ARG A 482 25.83 -35.81 -61.41
C ARG A 482 25.27 -36.76 -62.47
N ARG A 483 24.06 -36.52 -62.99
CA ARG A 483 23.48 -37.25 -64.13
C ARG A 483 24.18 -36.95 -65.46
N ARG A 484 24.76 -35.77 -65.64
CA ARG A 484 25.60 -35.43 -66.80
C ARG A 484 26.94 -36.16 -66.76
N GLN A 485 27.61 -36.22 -65.59
CA GLN A 485 28.82 -37.04 -65.41
C GLN A 485 28.53 -38.52 -65.68
N ASN A 486 27.43 -39.08 -65.16
CA ASN A 486 27.04 -40.46 -65.45
C ASN A 486 26.60 -40.73 -66.91
N ARG A 487 26.19 -39.70 -67.68
CA ARG A 487 25.91 -39.82 -69.13
C ARG A 487 27.15 -39.60 -70.02
N GLY A 488 28.26 -39.10 -69.47
CA GLY A 488 29.52 -38.90 -70.17
C GLY A 488 30.44 -40.13 -70.25
N HIS A 489 30.03 -41.29 -69.72
CA HIS A 489 30.86 -42.50 -69.63
C HIS A 489 30.33 -43.71 -70.44
N HIS A 490 29.37 -43.49 -71.34
CA HIS A 490 28.77 -44.52 -72.20
C HIS A 490 28.53 -44.03 -73.64
N SER A 491 29.58 -43.58 -74.34
CA SER A 491 29.63 -43.58 -75.82
C SER A 491 31.02 -43.23 -76.40
N ASN A 492 32.02 -44.09 -76.18
CA ASN A 492 32.82 -44.70 -77.27
C ASN A 492 34.01 -45.49 -76.72
N ARG A 493 34.14 -46.71 -77.23
CA ARG A 493 35.26 -47.63 -77.00
C ARG A 493 35.93 -47.87 -78.35
N HIS A 494 37.24 -48.14 -78.33
CA HIS A 494 38.16 -48.22 -79.47
C HIS A 494 38.62 -46.83 -79.99
N SER A 495 39.89 -46.61 -80.30
CA SER A 495 40.95 -47.59 -80.61
C SER A 495 42.37 -47.20 -80.16
N THR A 496 43.17 -48.24 -79.85
CA THR A 496 44.65 -48.37 -80.00
C THR A 496 45.64 -47.48 -79.23
N ASN A 497 46.54 -48.15 -78.49
CA ASN A 497 48.02 -48.04 -78.42
C ASN A 497 48.67 -46.64 -78.63
N SER A 498 49.68 -46.19 -77.86
CA SER A 498 50.77 -46.92 -77.18
C SER A 498 51.48 -46.09 -76.07
N THR A 499 52.24 -46.77 -75.20
CA THR A 499 53.29 -46.27 -74.28
C THR A 499 54.51 -45.63 -75.01
N PRO A 500 55.56 -45.07 -74.35
CA PRO A 500 55.87 -44.92 -72.90
C PRO A 500 56.40 -43.50 -72.45
N SER A 501 56.90 -43.42 -71.19
CA SER A 501 58.03 -42.57 -70.70
C SER A 501 57.83 -41.04 -70.58
N THR A 502 58.44 -40.29 -69.63
CA THR A 502 59.42 -40.58 -68.55
C THR A 502 59.34 -39.52 -67.43
N GLU A 503 59.86 -39.83 -66.23
CA GLU A 503 60.46 -38.89 -65.23
C GLU A 503 59.55 -37.75 -64.64
N GLU A 504 59.80 -37.16 -63.46
CA GLU A 504 60.98 -37.17 -62.57
C GLU A 504 60.60 -37.09 -61.06
N THR A 505 61.55 -36.74 -60.18
CA THR A 505 61.71 -37.37 -58.85
C THR A 505 61.78 -36.36 -57.67
N ILE A 506 61.03 -36.61 -56.57
CA ILE A 506 61.32 -36.50 -55.08
C ILE A 506 62.41 -35.47 -54.64
N PRO A 507 62.33 -34.65 -53.53
CA PRO A 507 62.10 -35.18 -52.17
C PRO A 507 61.62 -34.32 -50.95
N MET A 508 61.17 -35.07 -49.92
CA MET A 508 61.39 -34.93 -48.45
C MET A 508 61.12 -33.63 -47.65
N SER A 509 60.22 -33.71 -46.64
CA SER A 509 60.57 -33.82 -45.18
C SER A 509 59.81 -32.95 -44.14
N GLN A 510 59.61 -33.56 -42.96
CA GLN A 510 59.42 -33.01 -41.58
C GLN A 510 58.04 -32.58 -41.01
N ARG A 511 57.81 -33.11 -39.79
CA ARG A 511 56.84 -32.78 -38.70
C ARG A 511 57.49 -31.76 -37.73
N PRO A 512 56.86 -31.23 -36.63
CA PRO A 512 55.73 -31.74 -35.81
C PRO A 512 54.58 -30.70 -35.65
N SER A 513 53.59 -30.70 -34.73
CA SER A 513 53.31 -31.42 -33.46
C SER A 513 51.80 -31.66 -33.22
N THR A 514 51.42 -32.11 -32.02
CA THR A 514 50.05 -32.23 -31.44
C THR A 514 50.12 -31.85 -29.93
N PRO A 515 49.09 -31.99 -29.05
CA PRO A 515 47.68 -32.39 -29.22
C PRO A 515 46.61 -31.51 -28.48
N GLY A 516 45.31 -31.78 -28.69
CA GLY A 516 44.23 -31.22 -27.86
C GLY A 516 42.79 -31.56 -28.28
N SER A 517 42.32 -32.78 -27.94
CA SER A 517 40.92 -33.21 -27.64
C SER A 517 39.72 -32.25 -27.87
N SER A 518 38.50 -32.70 -28.23
CA SER A 518 37.95 -33.94 -28.84
C SER A 518 36.44 -33.70 -29.08
N ALA A 519 35.82 -34.37 -30.06
CA ALA A 519 34.47 -34.05 -30.53
C ALA A 519 33.33 -34.52 -29.60
N ARG A 520 32.20 -33.80 -29.61
CA ARG A 520 30.89 -34.28 -29.13
C ARG A 520 29.94 -34.44 -30.31
N GLN A 521 29.41 -35.65 -30.50
CA GLN A 521 28.22 -35.91 -31.30
C GLN A 521 27.07 -36.30 -30.37
N SER A 522 25.86 -35.86 -30.70
CA SER A 522 24.61 -36.30 -30.06
C SER A 522 24.24 -37.73 -30.48
N PRO A 523 23.39 -38.41 -29.71
CA PRO A 523 22.20 -38.98 -30.36
C PRO A 523 20.90 -38.89 -29.54
N LEU A 524 19.84 -38.53 -30.28
CA LEU A 524 18.47 -39.07 -30.33
C LEU A 524 17.73 -39.58 -29.07
N LEU A 525 16.45 -39.17 -29.00
CA LEU A 525 15.46 -39.58 -28.00
C LEU A 525 15.11 -41.08 -28.05
N GLY A 526 15.07 -41.71 -26.87
CA GLY A 526 14.31 -42.94 -26.61
C GLY A 526 13.04 -42.61 -25.81
N ARG A 527 11.89 -43.09 -26.28
CA ARG A 527 10.58 -42.91 -25.63
C ARG A 527 10.39 -43.98 -24.54
N ARG A 528 10.15 -43.56 -23.29
CA ARG A 528 9.67 -44.43 -22.19
C ARG A 528 8.56 -43.72 -21.42
N GLU A 529 7.63 -44.52 -20.92
CA GLU A 529 6.46 -44.09 -20.15
C GLU A 529 6.86 -43.65 -18.72
N PRO A 530 6.07 -42.80 -18.05
CA PRO A 530 6.34 -42.40 -16.67
C PRO A 530 5.90 -43.48 -15.68
N GLU A 531 6.84 -44.00 -14.89
CA GLU A 531 6.51 -44.76 -13.68
C GLU A 531 5.92 -43.82 -12.62
N LEU A 532 4.83 -44.27 -11.99
CA LEU A 532 4.30 -43.66 -10.76
C LEU A 532 5.35 -43.82 -9.65
N MET A 533 5.67 -42.74 -8.92
CA MET A 533 6.37 -42.85 -7.65
C MET A 533 5.76 -41.93 -6.59
N GLU A 534 4.88 -42.57 -5.82
CA GLU A 534 4.33 -42.33 -4.49
C GLU A 534 4.62 -41.00 -3.75
N ILE A 535 3.53 -40.37 -3.30
CA ILE A 535 3.50 -39.30 -2.32
C ILE A 535 3.70 -39.91 -0.91
N PRO A 536 4.62 -39.41 -0.07
CA PRO A 536 4.75 -39.90 1.31
C PRO A 536 3.53 -39.46 2.15
N PRO A 537 2.99 -40.32 3.03
CA PRO A 537 1.75 -40.02 3.76
C PRO A 537 1.96 -38.98 4.87
N CYS A 538 1.09 -37.97 4.91
CA CYS A 538 0.98 -37.06 6.05
C CYS A 538 0.52 -37.84 7.30
N TYR A 539 1.18 -37.60 8.43
CA TYR A 539 0.95 -38.36 9.66
C TYR A 539 -0.43 -38.12 10.28
N ASN A 540 -0.91 -39.17 10.95
CA ASN A 540 -2.27 -39.29 11.46
C ASN A 540 -2.65 -38.33 12.57
N THR A 541 -3.96 -38.11 12.64
CA THR A 541 -4.74 -37.77 13.82
C THR A 541 -4.26 -38.50 15.10
N LEU A 542 -4.18 -37.77 16.21
CA LEU A 542 -4.07 -38.36 17.56
C LEU A 542 -5.46 -38.45 18.24
N PRO A 543 -5.64 -39.38 19.19
CA PRO A 543 -6.97 -39.98 19.42
C PRO A 543 -7.81 -39.26 20.48
N ARG A 544 -9.12 -39.45 20.32
CA ARG A 544 -10.16 -39.05 21.27
C ARG A 544 -10.25 -40.06 22.42
N THR A 545 -9.69 -39.75 23.59
CA THR A 545 -9.93 -40.54 24.80
C THR A 545 -11.29 -40.20 25.42
N GLN A 546 -12.12 -41.23 25.60
CA GLN A 546 -13.32 -41.14 26.41
C GLN A 546 -12.94 -41.26 27.89
N HIS A 547 -13.44 -40.36 28.72
CA HIS A 547 -13.83 -40.74 30.08
C HIS A 547 -15.22 -40.15 30.37
N GLN A 548 -16.12 -41.04 30.78
CA GLN A 548 -17.47 -40.80 31.25
C GLN A 548 -17.44 -40.84 32.80
N HIS A 549 -18.57 -40.53 33.44
CA HIS A 549 -18.75 -40.25 34.89
C HIS A 549 -18.45 -38.78 35.28
N ASP A 550 -19.30 -38.08 36.04
CA ASP A 550 -20.71 -38.36 36.37
C ASP A 550 -21.47 -37.06 36.69
N PHE A 551 -22.80 -37.10 36.64
CA PHE A 551 -23.67 -36.00 37.08
C PHE A 551 -23.55 -35.76 38.59
N GLN A 552 -23.44 -34.51 39.03
CA GLN A 552 -24.32 -34.00 40.11
C GLN A 552 -24.39 -32.47 40.21
N SER A 553 -25.57 -32.01 40.59
CA SER A 553 -26.00 -30.62 40.71
C SER A 553 -25.80 -30.03 42.11
N ALA A 554 -25.42 -28.76 42.22
CA ALA A 554 -25.72 -27.93 43.38
C ALA A 554 -25.83 -26.45 43.00
N GLY A 555 -26.81 -25.75 43.58
CA GLY A 555 -27.05 -24.31 43.39
C GLY A 555 -26.26 -23.40 44.35
N PRO A 556 -26.54 -22.08 44.36
CA PRO A 556 -25.65 -21.08 44.94
C PRO A 556 -25.98 -20.64 46.38
N ALA A 557 -24.95 -20.18 47.10
CA ALA A 557 -25.01 -19.40 48.34
C ALA A 557 -23.77 -18.47 48.37
N SER A 558 -23.87 -17.13 48.28
CA SER A 558 -24.40 -16.14 49.24
C SER A 558 -23.49 -15.82 50.44
N ALA A 559 -22.77 -14.69 50.32
CA ALA A 559 -22.33 -13.74 51.36
C ALA A 559 -21.64 -14.21 52.67
N SER A 560 -20.46 -13.63 52.98
CA SER A 560 -20.25 -12.84 54.23
C SER A 560 -18.89 -12.12 54.27
N ASN A 561 -18.84 -10.99 54.97
CA ASN A 561 -17.66 -10.15 55.22
C ASN A 561 -16.66 -10.74 56.22
N THR A 562 -15.43 -10.22 56.24
CA THR A 562 -14.79 -9.78 57.51
C THR A 562 -13.70 -8.72 57.28
N LEU A 563 -13.71 -7.65 58.07
CA LEU A 563 -12.66 -6.61 58.07
C LEU A 563 -11.47 -7.01 58.95
N LYS A 564 -10.29 -6.47 58.63
CA LYS A 564 -9.33 -5.99 59.65
C LYS A 564 -8.93 -4.54 59.35
N LYS A 565 -8.58 -3.81 60.41
CA LYS A 565 -8.59 -2.34 60.49
C LYS A 565 -7.47 -1.91 61.43
N GLU A 566 -6.63 -0.96 61.02
CA GLU A 566 -5.70 -0.30 61.95
C GLU A 566 -5.45 1.16 61.56
N LYS A 567 -4.96 1.98 62.50
CA LYS A 567 -5.07 3.46 62.52
C LYS A 567 -3.69 4.15 62.57
N PRO A 568 -3.60 5.48 62.30
CA PRO A 568 -2.33 6.19 62.07
C PRO A 568 -1.75 6.88 63.32
N PRO A 569 -0.51 7.43 63.23
CA PRO A 569 0.09 8.31 64.24
C PRO A 569 -0.29 9.82 64.09
N PRO A 570 0.03 10.68 65.08
CA PRO A 570 -0.65 11.97 65.31
C PRO A 570 0.20 13.25 65.01
N PRO A 571 -0.36 14.49 65.16
CA PRO A 571 0.19 15.72 64.58
C PRO A 571 0.84 16.72 65.58
N ILE A 572 1.50 17.77 65.07
CA ILE A 572 1.95 18.96 65.82
C ILE A 572 1.51 20.27 65.11
N ARG A 573 1.29 21.34 65.90
CA ARG A 573 0.56 22.59 65.55
C ARG A 573 1.44 23.79 65.15
N THR A 574 0.75 24.77 64.57
CA THR A 574 1.09 26.13 64.09
C THR A 574 1.56 27.17 65.13
N SER A 575 2.33 28.20 64.71
CA SER A 575 1.94 29.64 64.85
C SER A 575 2.90 30.70 64.23
N SER A 576 2.30 31.75 63.64
CA SER A 576 2.66 33.20 63.62
C SER A 576 3.93 33.81 62.94
N ASN A 577 3.65 34.77 62.04
CA ASN A 577 4.45 35.95 61.56
C ASN A 577 4.75 36.98 62.70
N PRO A 578 5.51 38.13 62.56
CA PRO A 578 5.75 38.96 61.35
C PRO A 578 7.12 39.72 61.20
N THR A 579 7.20 40.63 60.20
CA THR A 579 8.23 41.69 59.92
C THR A 579 9.61 41.22 59.38
N GLY A 580 10.33 41.96 58.51
CA GLY A 580 10.07 43.20 57.77
C GLY A 580 11.31 43.66 56.95
N THR A 581 11.14 44.60 56.00
CA THR A 581 12.17 45.13 55.05
C THR A 581 12.68 44.13 53.97
N GLY A 582 12.98 44.49 52.72
CA GLY A 582 12.77 45.74 51.98
C GLY A 582 13.91 46.07 51.01
N THR A 583 13.72 45.94 49.69
CA THR A 583 14.43 46.73 48.65
C THR A 583 13.83 46.57 47.25
N VAL A 584 14.11 47.54 46.38
CA VAL A 584 13.45 47.81 45.10
C VAL A 584 14.34 47.42 43.91
N LYS A 585 13.74 46.91 42.81
CA LYS A 585 14.06 47.36 41.43
C LYS A 585 13.07 46.85 40.37
N LYS A 586 12.36 47.81 39.73
CA LYS A 586 11.72 47.64 38.41
C LYS A 586 12.77 47.77 37.30
N ARG A 587 12.64 46.98 36.23
CA ARG A 587 13.05 47.29 34.83
C ARG A 587 12.16 46.40 33.94
N VAL A 588 11.09 46.94 33.36
CA VAL A 588 11.01 47.73 32.10
C VAL A 588 11.22 46.85 30.86
N GLN A 589 10.23 46.88 29.97
CA GLN A 589 10.17 46.19 28.67
C GLN A 589 11.32 46.61 27.74
N ILE A 590 11.66 45.73 26.81
CA ILE A 590 11.95 46.11 25.42
C ILE A 590 11.12 45.20 24.50
N GLN A 591 10.62 45.78 23.42
CA GLN A 591 9.73 45.21 22.41
C GLN A 591 10.41 45.40 21.03
N GLU A 592 10.16 44.47 20.09
CA GLU A 592 10.65 44.50 18.68
C GLU A 592 12.19 44.38 18.53
N ILE A 593 12.77 43.95 17.39
CA ILE A 593 12.41 44.16 15.97
C ILE A 593 12.63 42.89 15.12
N SER A 594 11.88 42.79 14.02
CA SER A 594 11.96 41.81 12.93
C SER A 594 13.13 42.01 11.95
N VAL A 595 13.66 40.90 11.41
CA VAL A 595 14.05 40.75 9.99
C VAL A 595 13.62 39.36 9.53
#